data_AF-A0A8S3EZB7-F1
#
_entry.id   AF-A0A8S3EZB7-F1
#
_cell.length_a   1.000
_cell.length_b   1.000
_cell.length_c   1.000
_cell.angle_alpha   90.00
_cell.angle_beta   90.00
_cell.angle_gamma   90.00
#
_symmetry.space_group_name_H-M   'P 1'
#
loop_
_entity.id
_entity.type
_entity.pdbx_description
1 polymer ?
#
loop_
_entity_poly.entity_id
_entity_poly.type
_entity_poly.pdbx_seq_one_letter_code
_entity_poly.pdbx_strand_id
1 'polypeptide(L)'
;IQVTNEKVRLFFLNLQEFENELKKQDVSFDTKMSLYESFVKEAVETLQIAKDELKNDPTFKPVPASSTTAASTTRENSEKLSDNVWLYSYIAWIRLSKMIERNLAMIDNGKQQIFKIATADSEKADAASAKKVPKLADIIRMYDLLLQFLNDILAIPALQNDKTIQSDVAFQTIVYKACRFDSFH
;
A
#
# COMPACT_ATOMS: atom_id res chain seq x y z
N ILE A 1 2.32 -8.82 -21.71
CA ILE A 1 2.85 -9.40 -20.46
C ILE A 1 2.49 -10.88 -20.39
N GLN A 2 3.39 -11.74 -20.85
CA GLN A 2 3.30 -13.17 -20.57
C GLN A 2 3.97 -13.43 -19.22
N VAL A 3 3.20 -13.90 -18.24
CA VAL A 3 3.75 -14.33 -16.94
C VAL A 3 4.21 -15.78 -17.09
N THR A 4 5.49 -16.05 -16.99
CA THR A 4 6.06 -17.41 -17.11
C THR A 4 6.21 -18.09 -15.75
N ASN A 5 6.42 -17.31 -14.70
CA ASN A 5 6.61 -17.81 -13.34
C ASN A 5 5.30 -18.28 -12.70
N GLU A 6 5.27 -19.53 -12.27
CA GLU A 6 4.06 -20.13 -11.68
C GLU A 6 3.64 -19.45 -10.37
N LYS A 7 4.59 -19.03 -9.53
CA LYS A 7 4.26 -18.31 -8.28
C LYS A 7 3.61 -16.97 -8.56
N VAL A 8 4.07 -16.26 -9.60
CA VAL A 8 3.47 -14.98 -10.00
C VAL A 8 2.06 -15.18 -10.57
N ARG A 9 1.80 -16.27 -11.29
CA ARG A 9 0.45 -16.63 -11.74
C ARG A 9 -0.49 -16.94 -10.58
N LEU A 10 -0.03 -17.78 -9.65
CA LEU A 10 -0.77 -18.12 -8.44
C LEU A 10 -1.10 -16.87 -7.61
N PHE A 11 -0.17 -15.93 -7.49
CA PHE A 11 -0.42 -14.65 -6.82
C PHE A 11 -1.60 -13.88 -7.43
N PHE A 12 -1.74 -13.83 -8.75
CA PHE A 12 -2.88 -13.16 -9.38
C PHE A 12 -4.20 -13.90 -9.20
N LEU A 13 -4.17 -15.24 -9.14
CA LEU A 13 -5.34 -16.02 -8.76
C LEU A 13 -5.74 -15.72 -7.31
N ASN A 14 -4.76 -15.73 -6.41
CA ASN A 14 -4.95 -15.43 -4.99
C ASN A 14 -5.42 -13.98 -4.76
N LEU A 15 -5.04 -13.02 -5.60
CA LEU A 15 -5.58 -11.66 -5.57
C LEU A 15 -7.09 -11.67 -5.81
N GLN A 16 -7.57 -12.43 -6.79
CA GLN A 16 -9.00 -12.54 -7.07
C GLN A 16 -9.75 -13.21 -5.91
N GLU A 17 -9.18 -14.28 -5.34
CA GLU A 17 -9.75 -14.96 -4.18
C GLU A 17 -9.79 -14.04 -2.96
N PHE A 18 -8.70 -13.33 -2.68
CA PHE A 18 -8.59 -12.33 -1.62
C PHE A 18 -9.67 -11.23 -1.76
N GLU A 19 -9.86 -10.68 -2.96
CA GLU A 19 -10.89 -9.67 -3.20
C GLU A 19 -12.30 -10.21 -3.04
N ASN A 20 -12.54 -11.48 -3.39
CA ASN A 20 -13.83 -12.13 -3.20
C ASN A 20 -14.12 -12.40 -1.72
N GLU A 21 -13.13 -12.86 -0.97
CA GLU A 21 -13.24 -13.03 0.48
C GLU A 21 -13.56 -11.71 1.17
N LEU A 22 -12.89 -10.61 0.79
CA LEU A 22 -13.16 -9.28 1.35
C LEU A 22 -14.56 -8.73 1.07
N LYS A 23 -15.26 -9.22 0.03
CA LYS A 23 -16.62 -8.78 -0.34
C LYS A 23 -17.71 -9.51 0.44
N LYS A 24 -17.37 -10.58 1.17
CA LYS A 24 -18.35 -11.31 1.97
C LYS A 24 -18.90 -10.42 3.10
N GLN A 25 -20.22 -10.48 3.30
CA GLN A 25 -20.94 -9.53 4.16
C GLN A 25 -20.60 -9.68 5.67
N ASP A 26 -20.18 -10.87 6.09
CA ASP A 26 -19.97 -11.22 7.51
C ASP A 26 -18.49 -11.33 7.91
N VAL A 27 -17.58 -10.71 7.16
CA VAL A 27 -16.14 -10.75 7.49
C VAL A 27 -15.85 -9.83 8.67
N SER A 28 -15.47 -10.44 9.81
CA SER A 28 -15.05 -9.69 10.99
C SER A 28 -13.80 -8.83 10.70
N PHE A 29 -13.61 -7.76 11.48
CA PHE A 29 -12.42 -6.90 11.34
C PHE A 29 -11.11 -7.69 11.49
N ASP A 30 -11.03 -8.61 12.47
CA ASP A 30 -9.84 -9.43 12.70
C ASP A 30 -9.57 -10.39 11.53
N THR A 31 -10.64 -10.99 10.96
CA THR A 31 -10.52 -11.83 9.77
C THR A 31 -10.06 -11.01 8.57
N LYS A 32 -10.67 -9.85 8.32
CA LYS A 32 -10.26 -8.91 7.27
C LYS A 32 -8.78 -8.55 7.41
N MET A 33 -8.35 -8.27 8.62
CA MET A 33 -6.97 -7.92 8.92
C MET A 33 -5.99 -9.06 8.62
N SER A 34 -6.33 -10.28 9.03
CA SER A 34 -5.56 -11.48 8.75
C SER A 34 -5.44 -11.77 7.25
N LEU A 35 -6.52 -11.54 6.48
CA LEU A 35 -6.51 -11.63 5.02
C LEU A 35 -5.51 -10.63 4.41
N TYR A 36 -5.56 -9.35 4.81
CA TYR A 36 -4.61 -8.35 4.33
C TYR A 36 -3.16 -8.70 4.67
N GLU A 37 -2.89 -9.19 5.89
CA GLU A 37 -1.54 -9.54 6.32
C GLU A 37 -0.97 -10.71 5.53
N SER A 38 -1.79 -11.74 5.32
CA SER A 38 -1.41 -12.92 4.55
C SER A 38 -1.14 -12.55 3.09
N PHE A 39 -2.04 -11.75 2.48
CA PHE A 39 -1.91 -11.32 1.10
C PHE A 39 -0.72 -10.37 0.88
N VAL A 40 -0.49 -9.41 1.79
CA VAL A 40 0.67 -8.50 1.69
C VAL A 40 1.98 -9.27 1.84
N LYS A 41 2.04 -10.29 2.70
CA LYS A 41 3.22 -11.16 2.82
C LYS A 41 3.49 -11.89 1.50
N GLU A 42 2.46 -12.48 0.90
CA GLU A 42 2.59 -13.12 -0.42
C GLU A 42 3.03 -12.11 -1.49
N ALA A 43 2.48 -10.90 -1.50
CA ALA A 43 2.87 -9.84 -2.43
C ALA A 43 4.35 -9.45 -2.29
N VAL A 44 4.91 -9.46 -1.07
CA VAL A 44 6.36 -9.20 -0.84
C VAL A 44 7.20 -10.31 -1.46
N GLU A 45 6.84 -11.57 -1.23
CA GLU A 45 7.56 -12.72 -1.78
C GLU A 45 7.51 -12.74 -3.32
N THR A 46 6.32 -12.51 -3.89
CA THR A 46 6.11 -12.45 -5.34
C THR A 46 6.83 -11.26 -5.98
N LEU A 47 6.84 -10.10 -5.32
CA LEU A 47 7.55 -8.93 -5.80
C LEU A 47 9.07 -9.17 -5.84
N GLN A 48 9.61 -9.92 -4.87
CA GLN A 48 11.02 -10.27 -4.86
C GLN A 48 11.37 -11.17 -6.05
N ILE A 49 10.52 -12.14 -6.38
CA ILE A 49 10.67 -12.98 -7.57
C ILE A 49 10.67 -12.13 -8.85
N ALA A 50 9.68 -11.26 -9.01
CA ALA A 50 9.58 -10.36 -10.17
C ALA A 50 10.78 -9.40 -10.27
N LYS A 51 11.32 -8.96 -9.12
CA LYS A 51 12.52 -8.12 -9.06
C LYS A 51 13.77 -8.87 -9.53
N ASP A 52 13.90 -10.13 -9.18
CA ASP A 52 15.04 -10.95 -9.58
C ASP A 52 14.97 -11.30 -11.09
N GLU A 53 13.77 -11.55 -11.61
CA GLU A 53 13.54 -11.65 -13.07
C GLU A 53 13.88 -10.34 -13.80
N LEU A 54 13.49 -9.20 -13.23
CA LEU A 54 13.78 -7.88 -13.78
C LEU A 54 15.29 -7.57 -13.82
N LYS A 55 16.07 -7.99 -12.83
CA LYS A 55 17.54 -7.83 -12.85
C LYS A 55 18.22 -8.63 -13.96
N ASN A 56 17.60 -9.74 -14.37
CA ASN A 56 18.08 -10.58 -15.46
C ASN A 56 17.62 -10.06 -16.83
N ASP A 57 16.79 -9.00 -16.87
CA ASP A 57 16.35 -8.37 -18.11
C ASP A 57 17.47 -7.47 -18.68
N PRO A 58 18.03 -7.78 -19.85
CA PRO A 58 19.10 -7.00 -20.46
C PRO A 58 18.67 -5.58 -20.86
N THR A 59 17.37 -5.30 -20.92
CA THR A 59 16.82 -3.97 -21.20
C THR A 59 16.66 -3.12 -19.93
N PHE A 60 16.79 -3.71 -18.74
CA PHE A 60 16.64 -2.99 -17.49
C PHE A 60 17.94 -2.27 -17.10
N LYS A 61 17.93 -0.93 -17.24
CA LYS A 61 18.96 -0.07 -16.66
C LYS A 61 18.44 0.51 -15.33
N PRO A 62 18.98 0.11 -14.17
CA PRO A 62 18.60 0.74 -12.90
C PRO A 62 19.00 2.22 -12.96
N VAL A 63 18.03 3.11 -12.78
CA VAL A 63 18.33 4.54 -12.59
C VAL A 63 18.89 4.70 -11.18
N PRO A 64 20.15 5.13 -11.00
CA PRO A 64 20.71 5.33 -9.68
C PRO A 64 20.02 6.50 -8.98
N ALA A 65 19.66 6.31 -7.70
CA ALA A 65 19.00 7.30 -6.85
C ALA A 65 19.87 8.54 -6.52
N SER A 66 21.09 8.63 -7.08
CA SER A 66 22.08 9.68 -6.78
C SER A 66 22.29 10.71 -7.90
N SER A 67 21.54 10.66 -9.01
CA SER A 67 21.63 11.72 -10.02
C SER A 67 20.78 12.94 -9.62
N THR A 68 21.36 13.81 -8.78
CA THR A 68 20.87 15.18 -8.51
C THR A 68 21.20 16.16 -9.63
N THR A 69 21.59 15.68 -10.81
CA THR A 69 21.73 16.48 -12.01
C THR A 69 20.65 16.11 -13.01
N ALA A 70 20.06 17.14 -13.60
CA ALA A 70 18.98 17.11 -14.57
C ALA A 70 19.35 16.41 -15.90
N ALA A 71 19.71 15.13 -15.85
CA ALA A 71 19.47 14.21 -16.95
C ALA A 71 18.08 13.61 -16.70
N SER A 72 16.98 14.32 -16.95
CA SER A 72 16.51 14.60 -18.31
C SER A 72 17.22 13.82 -19.42
N THR A 73 17.35 12.51 -19.25
CA THR A 73 17.09 11.67 -20.43
C THR A 73 15.61 11.89 -20.68
N THR A 74 15.32 12.83 -21.57
CA THR A 74 14.11 12.86 -22.35
C THR A 74 13.80 11.41 -22.75
N ARG A 75 12.95 10.72 -21.99
CA ARG A 75 12.15 9.58 -22.47
C ARG A 75 11.10 10.12 -23.45
N GLU A 76 11.53 10.98 -24.37
CA GLU A 76 10.79 11.44 -25.54
C GLU A 76 10.83 10.39 -26.64
N ASN A 77 11.71 9.38 -26.52
CA ASN A 77 11.48 8.11 -27.19
C ASN A 77 10.61 7.23 -26.31
N SER A 78 9.42 6.91 -26.84
CA SER A 78 8.55 5.82 -26.43
C SER A 78 9.26 4.45 -26.53
N GLU A 79 10.40 4.29 -25.83
CA GLU A 79 10.97 2.98 -25.58
C GLU A 79 9.99 2.27 -24.65
N LYS A 80 9.10 1.51 -25.29
CA LYS A 80 8.10 0.66 -24.67
C LYS A 80 8.77 -0.09 -23.52
N LEU A 81 8.36 0.22 -22.28
CA LEU A 81 8.88 -0.47 -21.10
C LEU A 81 8.74 -1.98 -21.30
N SER A 82 9.74 -2.76 -20.87
CA SER A 82 9.71 -4.21 -21.01
C SER A 82 8.55 -4.82 -20.23
N ASP A 83 8.08 -5.98 -20.67
CA ASP A 83 7.00 -6.71 -19.99
C ASP A 83 7.37 -7.00 -18.51
N ASN A 84 8.65 -7.22 -18.20
CA ASN A 84 9.13 -7.44 -16.84
C ASN A 84 9.04 -6.17 -15.97
N VAL A 85 9.34 -4.99 -16.53
CA VAL A 85 9.18 -3.71 -15.83
C VAL A 85 7.71 -3.50 -15.48
N TRP A 86 6.80 -3.77 -16.41
CA TRP A 86 5.37 -3.68 -16.18
C TRP A 86 4.88 -4.67 -15.12
N LEU A 87 5.33 -5.92 -15.20
CA LEU A 87 4.97 -6.96 -14.24
C LEU A 87 5.40 -6.58 -12.82
N TYR A 88 6.68 -6.21 -12.64
CA TYR A 88 7.20 -5.73 -11.37
C TYR A 88 6.41 -4.53 -10.85
N SER A 89 6.16 -3.54 -11.73
CA SER A 89 5.46 -2.32 -11.37
C SER A 89 4.03 -2.58 -10.93
N TYR A 90 3.33 -3.52 -11.60
CA TYR A 90 1.96 -3.88 -11.25
C TYR A 90 1.87 -4.58 -9.90
N ILE A 91 2.77 -5.54 -9.62
CA ILE A 91 2.83 -6.22 -8.32
C ILE A 91 3.19 -5.23 -7.20
N ALA A 92 4.14 -4.30 -7.46
CA ALA A 92 4.49 -3.24 -6.51
C ALA A 92 3.30 -2.33 -6.19
N TRP A 93 2.53 -1.94 -7.22
CA TRP A 93 1.33 -1.14 -7.07
C TRP A 93 0.24 -1.88 -6.27
N ILE A 94 -0.02 -3.15 -6.57
CA ILE A 94 -0.97 -3.98 -5.80
C ILE A 94 -0.55 -4.01 -4.33
N ARG A 95 0.72 -4.31 -4.04
CA ARG A 95 1.26 -4.36 -2.67
C ARG A 95 0.99 -3.06 -1.92
N LEU A 96 1.39 -1.93 -2.50
CA LEU A 96 1.25 -0.61 -1.87
C LEU A 96 -0.22 -0.23 -1.69
N SER A 97 -1.06 -0.52 -2.68
CA SER A 97 -2.52 -0.29 -2.60
C SER A 97 -3.14 -1.07 -1.45
N LYS A 98 -2.80 -2.36 -1.30
CA LYS A 98 -3.31 -3.18 -0.19
C LYS A 98 -2.74 -2.76 1.17
N MET A 99 -1.51 -2.26 1.22
CA MET A 99 -0.95 -1.66 2.45
C MET A 99 -1.72 -0.38 2.84
N ILE A 100 -2.08 0.47 1.87
CA ILE A 100 -2.91 1.67 2.10
C ILE A 100 -4.30 1.27 2.61
N GLU A 101 -4.99 0.37 1.91
CA GLU A 101 -6.32 -0.13 2.30
C GLU A 101 -6.33 -0.71 3.72
N ARG A 102 -5.35 -1.56 4.06
CA ARG A 102 -5.17 -2.12 5.42
C ARG A 102 -5.02 -1.04 6.48
N ASN A 103 -4.13 -0.07 6.26
CA ASN A 103 -3.86 0.97 7.25
C ASN A 103 -5.04 1.93 7.42
N LEU A 104 -5.76 2.26 6.35
CA LEU A 104 -7.00 3.04 6.45
C LEU A 104 -8.07 2.32 7.29
N ALA A 105 -8.25 1.01 7.09
CA ALA A 105 -9.18 0.23 7.90
C ALA A 105 -8.78 0.20 9.38
N MET A 106 -7.48 0.08 9.69
CA MET A 106 -6.98 0.16 11.07
C MET A 106 -7.21 1.54 11.69
N ILE A 107 -6.97 2.62 10.95
CA ILE A 107 -7.21 3.99 11.41
C ILE A 107 -8.69 4.18 11.74
N ASP A 108 -9.60 3.79 10.85
CA ASP A 108 -11.04 3.91 11.05
C ASP A 108 -11.49 3.14 12.30
N ASN A 109 -11.11 1.86 12.41
CA ASN A 109 -11.41 1.06 13.61
C ASN A 109 -10.80 1.68 14.88
N GLY A 110 -9.57 2.19 14.82
CA GLY A 110 -8.91 2.84 15.96
C GLY A 110 -9.63 4.11 16.42
N LYS A 111 -10.02 4.98 15.47
CA LYS A 111 -10.80 6.18 15.76
C LYS A 111 -12.15 5.85 16.40
N GLN A 112 -12.84 4.83 15.87
CA GLN A 112 -14.12 4.38 16.44
C GLN A 112 -13.97 3.84 17.87
N GLN A 113 -12.89 3.11 18.17
CA GLN A 113 -12.63 2.62 19.53
C GLN A 113 -12.32 3.75 20.50
N ILE A 114 -11.51 4.75 20.09
CA ILE A 114 -11.23 5.94 20.91
C ILE A 114 -12.53 6.71 21.18
N PHE A 115 -13.33 6.95 20.14
CA PHE A 115 -14.60 7.67 20.27
C PHE A 115 -15.56 6.97 21.24
N LYS A 116 -15.74 5.65 21.10
CA LYS A 116 -16.63 4.86 21.99
C LYS A 116 -16.24 4.99 23.46
N ILE A 117 -14.95 5.07 23.77
CA ILE A 117 -14.46 5.22 25.14
C ILE A 117 -14.65 6.65 25.63
N ALA A 118 -14.38 7.64 24.79
CA ALA A 118 -14.59 9.05 25.14
C ALA A 118 -16.07 9.36 25.44
N THR A 119 -17.00 8.62 24.80
CA THR A 119 -18.45 8.79 25.00
C THR A 119 -19.09 7.81 25.99
N ALA A 120 -18.34 6.83 26.49
CA ALA A 120 -18.87 5.88 27.48
C ALA A 120 -18.80 6.50 28.87
N ASP A 121 -19.94 6.56 29.58
CA ASP A 121 -19.97 6.90 31.00
C ASP A 121 -18.99 5.97 31.75
N SER A 122 -18.08 6.57 32.51
CA SER A 122 -16.86 5.94 33.02
C SER A 122 -17.07 4.76 33.98
N GLU A 123 -18.32 4.35 34.23
CA GLU A 123 -18.69 3.36 35.25
C GLU A 123 -18.77 1.91 34.73
N LYS A 124 -18.67 1.66 33.41
CA LYS A 124 -18.75 0.28 32.85
C LYS A 124 -17.62 -0.09 31.87
N ALA A 125 -16.50 0.63 31.90
CA ALA A 125 -15.34 0.25 31.09
C ALA A 125 -14.60 -0.91 31.77
N ASP A 126 -14.87 -2.14 31.33
CA ASP A 126 -14.08 -3.31 31.72
C ASP A 126 -12.59 -3.04 31.42
N ALA A 127 -11.72 -3.20 32.41
CA ALA A 127 -10.27 -2.96 32.30
C ALA A 127 -9.57 -3.78 31.18
N ALA A 128 -10.22 -4.84 30.68
CA ALA A 128 -9.78 -5.62 29.53
C ALA A 128 -10.01 -4.90 28.18
N SER A 129 -11.04 -4.05 28.06
CA SER A 129 -11.34 -3.27 26.85
C SER A 129 -10.36 -2.11 26.65
N ALA A 130 -9.93 -1.47 27.75
CA ALA A 130 -8.98 -0.36 27.74
C ALA A 130 -7.57 -0.73 27.22
N LYS A 131 -7.18 -2.02 27.30
CA LYS A 131 -5.87 -2.50 26.83
C LYS A 131 -5.78 -2.72 25.31
N LYS A 132 -6.90 -2.81 24.60
CA LYS A 132 -6.93 -3.08 23.14
C LYS A 132 -7.07 -1.83 22.28
N VAL A 133 -7.14 -0.65 22.89
CA VAL A 133 -7.38 0.62 22.22
C VAL A 133 -6.07 1.12 21.60
N PRO A 134 -6.03 1.36 20.28
CA PRO A 134 -4.89 2.02 19.66
C PRO A 134 -4.66 3.37 20.32
N LYS A 135 -3.41 3.66 20.69
CA LYS A 135 -3.07 5.00 21.18
C LYS A 135 -3.17 5.96 20.00
N LEU A 136 -3.42 7.24 20.30
CA LEU A 136 -3.38 8.29 19.29
C LEU A 136 -2.06 8.30 18.50
N ALA A 137 -0.95 8.01 19.18
CA ALA A 137 0.37 7.85 18.57
C ALA A 137 0.41 6.73 17.52
N ASP A 138 -0.34 5.64 17.70
CA ASP A 138 -0.42 4.54 16.74
C ASP A 138 -1.16 4.99 15.47
N ILE A 139 -2.24 5.77 15.62
CA ILE A 139 -2.98 6.36 14.49
C ILE A 139 -2.08 7.33 13.69
N ILE A 140 -1.32 8.18 14.39
CA ILE A 140 -0.36 9.09 13.75
C ILE A 140 0.68 8.30 12.95
N ARG A 141 1.23 7.24 13.54
CA ARG A 141 2.20 6.37 12.86
C ARG A 141 1.60 5.72 11.61
N MET A 142 0.32 5.32 11.63
CA MET A 142 -0.34 4.78 10.45
C MET A 142 -0.48 5.83 9.34
N TYR A 143 -0.79 7.09 9.66
CA TYR A 143 -0.78 8.17 8.66
C TYR A 143 0.62 8.41 8.09
N ASP A 144 1.67 8.35 8.91
CA ASP A 144 3.06 8.46 8.42
C ASP A 144 3.42 7.32 7.45
N LEU A 145 2.94 6.11 7.75
CA LEU A 145 3.07 4.98 6.83
C LEU A 145 2.32 5.21 5.51
N LEU A 146 1.08 5.74 5.56
CA LEU A 146 0.33 6.08 4.35
C LEU A 146 1.09 7.07 3.46
N LEU A 147 1.66 8.12 4.06
CA LEU A 147 2.48 9.10 3.34
C LEU A 147 3.74 8.47 2.73
N GLN A 148 4.39 7.53 3.43
CA GLN A 148 5.50 6.78 2.86
C GLN A 148 5.06 5.92 1.67
N PHE A 149 3.94 5.20 1.77
CA PHE A 149 3.45 4.36 0.67
C PHE A 149 3.09 5.17 -0.58
N LEU A 150 2.55 6.38 -0.40
CA LEU A 150 2.29 7.30 -1.51
C LEU A 150 3.58 7.73 -2.23
N ASN A 151 4.64 8.03 -1.48
CA ASN A 151 5.95 8.32 -2.07
C ASN A 151 6.53 7.09 -2.79
N ASP A 152 6.35 5.89 -2.21
CA ASP A 152 6.80 4.64 -2.83
C ASP A 152 6.04 4.36 -4.15
N ILE A 153 4.76 4.74 -4.27
CA ILE A 153 3.99 4.63 -5.52
C ILE A 153 4.62 5.50 -6.61
N LEU A 154 5.03 6.74 -6.30
CA LEU A 154 5.69 7.63 -7.27
C LEU A 154 7.06 7.10 -7.71
N ALA A 155 7.70 6.26 -6.90
CA ALA A 155 8.97 5.63 -7.25
C ALA A 155 8.81 4.41 -8.17
N ILE A 156 7.59 3.90 -8.41
CA ILE A 156 7.36 2.73 -9.27
C ILE A 156 7.77 3.05 -10.72
N PRO A 157 8.69 2.29 -11.34
CA PRO A 157 9.28 2.63 -12.64
C PRO A 157 8.27 2.90 -13.77
N ALA A 158 7.19 2.11 -13.86
CA ALA A 158 6.18 2.28 -14.89
C ALA A 158 5.22 3.45 -14.65
N LEU A 159 5.20 4.03 -13.44
CA LEU A 159 4.26 5.08 -13.04
C LEU A 159 4.92 6.47 -12.89
N GLN A 160 6.25 6.56 -12.97
CA GLN A 160 7.00 7.79 -12.73
C GLN A 160 6.54 9.01 -13.55
N ASN A 161 6.06 8.78 -14.78
CA ASN A 161 5.62 9.83 -15.69
C ASN A 161 4.09 9.90 -15.85
N ASP A 162 3.34 9.12 -15.08
CA ASP A 162 1.88 9.12 -15.14
C ASP A 162 1.32 10.33 -14.38
N LYS A 163 0.84 11.33 -15.13
CA LYS A 163 0.32 12.58 -14.57
C LYS A 163 -0.95 12.37 -13.73
N THR A 164 -1.74 11.36 -14.05
CA THR A 164 -2.96 11.04 -13.30
C THR A 164 -2.57 10.52 -11.92
N ILE A 165 -1.65 9.55 -11.87
CA ILE A 165 -1.14 9.00 -10.60
C ILE A 165 -0.44 10.10 -9.78
N GLN A 166 0.36 10.95 -10.40
CA GLN A 166 1.00 12.07 -9.70
C GLN A 166 -0.02 13.03 -9.06
N SER A 167 -1.08 13.36 -9.79
CA SER A 167 -2.16 14.22 -9.29
C SER A 167 -2.92 13.55 -8.14
N ASP A 168 -3.28 12.28 -8.29
CA ASP A 168 -4.02 11.52 -7.26
C ASP A 168 -3.19 11.37 -5.98
N VAL A 169 -1.90 11.06 -6.11
CA VAL A 169 -0.98 10.98 -4.97
C VAL A 169 -0.83 12.34 -4.29
N ALA A 170 -0.73 13.44 -5.04
CA ALA A 170 -0.64 14.78 -4.47
C ALA A 170 -1.91 15.14 -3.67
N PHE A 171 -3.09 14.83 -4.21
CA PHE A 171 -4.36 15.02 -3.52
C PHE A 171 -4.44 14.19 -2.23
N GLN A 172 -4.16 12.89 -2.30
CA GLN A 172 -4.19 12.00 -1.13
C GLN A 172 -3.17 12.41 -0.06
N THR A 173 -2.00 12.91 -0.48
CA THR A 173 -0.98 13.43 0.45
C THR A 173 -1.51 14.60 1.27
N ILE A 174 -2.24 15.53 0.63
CA ILE A 174 -2.86 16.67 1.34
C ILE A 174 -3.90 16.16 2.34
N VAL A 175 -4.78 15.25 1.90
CA VAL A 175 -5.83 14.67 2.75
C VAL A 175 -5.23 13.99 3.98
N TYR A 176 -4.24 13.10 3.80
CA TYR A 176 -3.65 12.38 4.92
C TYR A 176 -2.84 13.28 5.86
N LYS A 177 -2.19 14.33 5.35
CA LYS A 177 -1.59 15.36 6.20
C LYS A 177 -2.65 16.06 7.04
N ALA A 178 -3.75 16.50 6.42
CA ALA A 178 -4.84 17.17 7.13
C ALA A 178 -5.46 16.27 8.21
N CYS A 179 -5.79 15.01 7.89
CA CYS A 179 -6.37 14.07 8.85
C CYS A 179 -5.40 13.70 9.99
N ARG A 180 -4.09 13.69 9.72
CA ARG A 180 -3.05 13.52 10.75
C ARG A 180 -3.05 14.71 11.71
N PHE A 181 -3.18 15.94 11.22
CA PHE A 181 -3.28 17.15 12.06
C PHE A 181 -4.57 17.22 12.86
N ASP A 182 -5.70 16.84 12.27
CA ASP A 182 -7.01 16.80 12.94
C ASP A 182 -7.02 15.83 14.13
N SER A 183 -6.17 14.79 14.09
CA SER A 183 -6.01 13.86 15.20
C SER A 183 -5.38 14.51 16.46
N PHE A 184 -4.93 15.77 16.43
CA PHE A 184 -4.39 16.50 17.58
C PHE A 184 -5.43 17.40 18.30
N HIS A 185 -6.68 17.45 17.83
CA HIS A 185 -7.76 18.27 18.40
C HIS A 185 -8.93 17.39 18.85
#